data_AF-A0A7S4LJA7-F1
#
_entry.id   AF-A0A7S4LJA7-F1
#
_cell.length_a   1.000
_cell.length_b   1.000
_cell.length_c   1.000
_cell.angle_alpha   90.00
_cell.angle_beta   90.00
_cell.angle_gamma   90.00
#
_symmetry.space_group_name_H-M   'P 1'
#
loop_
_entity.id
_entity.type
_entity.pdbx_description
1 polymer ?
#
loop_
_entity_poly.entity_id
_entity_poly.type
_entity_poly.pdbx_seq_one_letter_code
_entity_poly.pdbx_strand_id
1 'polypeptide(L)'
;TPGPAPAAPAAPPKPAAAPAAEATTRQAVGALFEEWILICSGKAQPEGGGQQTLQQQAMAFIGKLQQHGMLKAVQVMDKFFATLMEISVEVCVKELTKQAAKAEPAEANGKEAEPKGPGRDTDAGVAHFLHVDAFSDLIVLLIKCCGRGQQPKTGAEKEGQPPSNILAEVALLTKVVTVVSRVLVEDHNAHLTALVAEDPAPLPWQGFHQQPYFRFFSNLLIALNQTQGEDSPSNEILTVFTNTFHVLSPARLPGFAFSWLELISHRMFMPALLLTKQQEGWPQFQRLLVSALKFFEPSLRQMDLQLTDATRSLYRGTLKILLVLLHDFPEFLCNYHFSFCDVIHPTCIQLRNVILSSFPRHMRLPDPFTPNLKVDLLPEIMQPPRILSKFVDQLKPTANHQPAVAKDEVDLFLKTRGPAAWLQELPAKFLLPAPQATAAGTRYNVPALNALVLYVGIAAITQLQ
;
A
#
# COMPACT_ATOMS: atom_id res chain seq x y z
N THR A 1 49.45 -10.06 29.53
CA THR A 1 49.40 -8.83 28.72
C THR A 1 48.04 -8.74 28.05
N PRO A 2 47.12 -7.91 28.55
CA PRO A 2 45.81 -7.76 27.92
C PRO A 2 45.94 -6.88 26.67
N GLY A 3 45.31 -7.31 25.57
CA GLY A 3 45.32 -6.63 24.27
C GLY A 3 44.54 -5.30 24.25
N PRO A 4 44.70 -4.48 23.19
CA PRO A 4 44.19 -3.12 23.16
C PRO A 4 42.66 -3.08 23.05
N ALA A 5 42.05 -2.11 23.73
CA ALA A 5 40.62 -1.85 23.73
C ALA A 5 40.08 -1.48 22.33
N PRO A 6 38.82 -1.83 22.00
CA PRO A 6 38.19 -1.40 20.75
C PRO A 6 37.90 0.11 20.79
N ALA A 7 38.13 0.77 19.65
CA ALA A 7 37.94 2.20 19.47
C ALA A 7 36.47 2.62 19.62
N ALA A 8 36.25 3.77 20.26
CA ALA A 8 34.95 4.38 20.45
C ALA A 8 34.26 4.70 19.11
N PRO A 9 32.91 4.61 19.03
CA PRO A 9 32.17 4.98 17.83
C PRO A 9 32.27 6.48 17.56
N ALA A 10 32.52 6.84 16.31
CA ALA A 10 32.64 8.21 15.86
C ALA A 10 31.33 8.99 16.07
N ALA A 11 31.44 10.22 16.57
CA ALA A 11 30.32 11.13 16.76
C ALA A 11 29.55 11.37 15.43
N PRO A 12 28.22 11.56 15.49
CA PRO A 12 27.42 11.82 14.29
C PRO A 12 27.88 13.10 13.59
N PRO A 13 27.86 13.15 12.25
CA PRO A 13 28.25 14.34 11.51
C PRO A 13 27.26 15.48 11.81
N LYS A 14 27.81 16.63 12.17
CA LYS A 14 27.11 17.91 12.31
C LYS A 14 26.32 18.22 11.02
N PRO A 15 25.11 18.83 11.07
CA PRO A 15 24.35 19.13 9.87
C PRO A 15 25.17 20.03 8.95
N ALA A 16 25.49 19.54 7.75
CA ALA A 16 26.12 20.34 6.72
C ALA A 16 25.13 21.43 6.30
N ALA A 17 25.57 22.69 6.35
CA ALA A 17 24.78 23.81 5.83
C ALA A 17 24.46 23.54 4.35
N ALA A 18 23.16 23.54 4.01
CA ALA A 18 22.72 23.36 2.63
C ALA A 18 23.39 24.43 1.72
N PRO A 19 23.86 24.06 0.51
CA PRO A 19 24.52 24.99 -0.40
C PRO A 19 23.57 26.15 -0.75
N ALA A 20 24.07 27.38 -0.73
CA ALA A 20 23.27 28.61 -0.88
C ALA A 20 22.32 28.61 -2.10
N ALA A 21 22.66 27.90 -3.18
CA ALA A 21 21.82 27.75 -4.37
C ALA A 21 20.52 26.95 -4.12
N GLU A 22 20.52 25.98 -3.21
CA GLU A 22 19.31 25.21 -2.83
C GLU A 22 18.36 26.05 -2.00
N ALA A 23 18.88 26.89 -1.09
CA ALA A 23 18.09 27.83 -0.31
C ALA A 23 17.38 28.86 -1.21
N THR A 24 18.08 29.40 -2.21
CA THR A 24 17.48 30.32 -3.20
C THR A 24 16.39 29.64 -4.03
N THR A 25 16.58 28.37 -4.40
CA THR A 25 15.60 27.59 -5.15
C THR A 25 14.35 27.32 -4.32
N ARG A 26 14.51 26.91 -3.05
CA ARG A 26 13.40 26.67 -2.12
C ARG A 26 12.56 27.93 -1.90
N GLN A 27 13.21 29.08 -1.74
CA GLN A 27 12.52 30.36 -1.56
C GLN A 27 11.70 30.75 -2.81
N ALA A 28 12.26 30.56 -4.01
CA ALA A 28 11.54 30.82 -5.26
C ALA A 28 10.30 29.92 -5.43
N VAL A 29 10.43 28.63 -5.13
CA VAL A 29 9.31 27.68 -5.16
C VAL A 29 8.28 28.02 -4.10
N GLY A 30 8.70 28.38 -2.88
CA GLY A 30 7.80 28.81 -1.80
C GLY A 30 6.97 30.03 -2.18
N ALA A 31 7.58 31.05 -2.81
CA ALA A 31 6.85 32.24 -3.27
C ALA A 31 5.78 31.90 -4.32
N LEU A 32 6.10 31.03 -5.29
CA LEU A 32 5.13 30.55 -6.28
C LEU A 32 4.03 29.71 -5.64
N PHE A 33 4.35 28.94 -4.60
CA PHE A 33 3.39 28.09 -3.92
C PHE A 33 2.38 28.89 -3.09
N GLU A 34 2.83 29.93 -2.39
CA GLU A 34 1.95 30.86 -1.66
C GLU A 34 0.97 31.57 -2.60
N GLU A 35 1.44 32.01 -3.78
CA GLU A 35 0.57 32.57 -4.81
C GLU A 35 -0.50 31.57 -5.25
N TRP A 36 -0.12 30.31 -5.47
CA TRP A 36 -1.08 29.25 -5.80
C TRP A 36 -2.09 29.00 -4.67
N ILE A 37 -1.66 28.98 -3.42
CA ILE A 37 -2.54 28.82 -2.25
C ILE A 37 -3.54 29.99 -2.16
N LEU A 38 -3.12 31.22 -2.48
CA LEU A 38 -4.01 32.38 -2.56
C LEU A 38 -5.07 32.22 -3.66
N ILE A 39 -4.69 31.65 -4.82
CA ILE A 39 -5.63 31.32 -5.90
C ILE A 39 -6.63 30.26 -5.44
N CYS A 40 -6.15 29.14 -4.87
CA CYS A 40 -7.01 28.06 -4.35
C CYS A 40 -7.98 28.53 -3.26
N SER A 41 -7.55 29.44 -2.39
CA SER A 41 -8.38 29.97 -1.30
C SER A 41 -9.36 31.07 -1.73
N GLY A 42 -9.37 31.47 -3.00
CA GLY A 42 -10.20 32.56 -3.52
C GLY A 42 -9.81 33.94 -3.00
N LYS A 43 -8.63 34.07 -2.37
CA LYS A 43 -8.10 35.33 -1.81
C LYS A 43 -7.17 36.07 -2.77
N ALA A 44 -6.90 35.51 -3.96
CA ALA A 44 -6.08 36.14 -4.98
C ALA A 44 -6.76 37.42 -5.51
N GLN A 45 -6.06 38.56 -5.43
CA GLN A 45 -6.49 39.79 -6.08
C GLN A 45 -6.18 39.72 -7.59
N PRO A 46 -7.15 39.96 -8.48
CA PRO A 46 -6.87 39.99 -9.91
C PRO A 46 -5.99 41.18 -10.25
N GLU A 47 -4.84 40.93 -10.90
CA GLU A 47 -4.08 41.97 -11.58
C GLU A 47 -4.96 42.54 -12.70
N GLY A 48 -5.52 43.74 -12.48
CA GLY A 48 -6.31 44.45 -13.49
C GLY A 48 -7.80 44.67 -13.21
N GLY A 49 -8.29 44.53 -11.97
CA GLY A 49 -9.60 45.07 -11.56
C GLY A 49 -10.86 44.42 -12.16
N GLY A 50 -10.72 43.37 -12.98
CA GLY A 50 -11.81 42.57 -13.53
C GLY A 50 -12.04 41.27 -12.75
N GLN A 51 -13.29 40.80 -12.70
CA GLN A 51 -13.66 39.54 -12.05
C GLN A 51 -13.18 38.34 -12.90
N GLN A 52 -11.95 37.88 -12.66
CA GLN A 52 -11.41 36.68 -13.31
C GLN A 52 -12.00 35.41 -12.68
N THR A 53 -12.30 34.41 -13.50
CA THR A 53 -12.72 33.09 -12.99
C THR A 53 -11.53 32.33 -12.40
N LEU A 54 -11.77 31.45 -11.42
CA LEU A 54 -10.72 30.60 -10.82
C LEU A 54 -9.93 29.82 -11.88
N GLN A 55 -10.63 29.36 -12.93
CA GLN A 55 -10.00 28.65 -14.05
C GLN A 55 -9.04 29.54 -14.84
N GLN A 56 -9.36 30.82 -15.05
CA GLN A 56 -8.46 31.77 -15.73
C GLN A 56 -7.20 32.04 -14.90
N GLN A 57 -7.36 32.28 -13.59
CA GLN A 57 -6.25 32.48 -12.67
C GLN A 57 -5.34 31.24 -12.64
N ALA A 58 -5.92 30.04 -12.61
CA ALA A 58 -5.18 28.79 -12.59
C ALA A 58 -4.39 28.55 -13.90
N MET A 59 -4.97 28.85 -15.06
CA MET A 59 -4.25 28.75 -16.34
C MET A 59 -3.15 29.81 -16.47
N ALA A 60 -3.37 31.03 -15.97
CA ALA A 60 -2.35 32.07 -15.92
C ALA A 60 -1.16 31.64 -15.03
N PHE A 61 -1.45 31.01 -13.89
CA PHE A 61 -0.44 30.46 -13.00
C PHE A 61 0.40 29.36 -13.68
N ILE A 62 -0.22 28.45 -14.44
CA ILE A 62 0.53 27.46 -15.24
C ILE A 62 1.46 28.16 -16.24
N GLY A 63 1.00 29.21 -16.91
CA GLY A 63 1.83 30.04 -17.79
C GLY A 63 3.05 30.61 -17.05
N LYS A 64 2.85 31.11 -15.84
CA LYS A 64 3.93 31.62 -14.96
C LYS A 64 4.92 30.51 -14.59
N LEU A 65 4.47 29.31 -14.26
CA LEU A 65 5.34 28.15 -13.98
C LEU A 65 6.20 27.78 -15.20
N GLN A 66 5.64 27.84 -16.41
CA GLN A 66 6.37 27.58 -17.65
C GLN A 66 7.42 28.66 -17.95
N GLN A 67 7.09 29.94 -17.70
CA GLN A 67 8.02 31.07 -17.86
C GLN A 67 9.20 30.96 -16.89
N HIS A 68 8.95 30.59 -15.63
CA HIS A 68 9.97 30.34 -14.62
C HIS A 68 10.75 29.02 -14.85
N GLY A 69 10.39 28.25 -15.88
CA GLY A 69 11.11 27.03 -16.26
C GLY A 69 10.88 25.83 -15.33
N MET A 70 9.95 25.92 -14.37
CA MET A 70 9.71 24.89 -13.35
C MET A 70 9.25 23.55 -13.95
N LEU A 71 8.64 23.59 -15.14
CA LEU A 71 8.09 22.43 -15.86
C LEU A 71 8.93 22.00 -17.07
N LYS A 72 10.11 22.60 -17.33
CA LYS A 72 10.88 22.36 -18.56
C LYS A 72 11.78 21.13 -18.49
N ALA A 73 12.61 21.03 -17.46
CA ALA A 73 13.59 19.94 -17.33
C ALA A 73 13.14 18.92 -16.28
N VAL A 74 13.38 17.63 -16.54
CA VAL A 74 13.00 16.52 -15.65
C VAL A 74 13.50 16.74 -14.23
N GLN A 75 14.77 17.11 -14.07
CA GLN A 75 15.40 17.34 -12.75
C GLN A 75 14.84 18.55 -12.02
N VAL A 76 14.53 19.63 -12.76
CA VAL A 76 13.93 20.85 -12.19
C VAL A 76 12.53 20.54 -11.68
N MET A 77 11.74 19.80 -12.45
CA MET A 77 10.41 19.36 -12.07
C MET A 77 10.42 18.40 -10.87
N ASP A 78 11.42 17.51 -10.76
CA ASP A 78 11.56 16.64 -9.59
C ASP A 78 11.87 17.45 -8.33
N LYS A 79 12.78 18.42 -8.41
CA LYS A 79 13.07 19.33 -7.29
C LYS A 79 11.86 20.17 -6.93
N PHE A 80 11.15 20.69 -7.93
CA PHE A 80 9.93 21.47 -7.73
C PHE A 80 8.88 20.68 -6.94
N PHE A 81 8.50 19.47 -7.39
CA PHE A 81 7.52 18.65 -6.68
C PHE A 81 8.00 18.18 -5.30
N ALA A 82 9.28 17.87 -5.15
CA ALA A 82 9.85 17.51 -3.84
C ALA A 82 9.73 18.67 -2.86
N THR A 83 10.15 19.88 -3.26
CA THR A 83 10.07 21.08 -2.42
C THR A 83 8.62 21.45 -2.06
N LEU A 84 7.66 21.31 -2.98
CA LEU A 84 6.25 21.51 -2.65
C LEU A 84 5.76 20.54 -1.58
N MET A 85 6.15 19.26 -1.68
CA MET A 85 5.78 18.27 -0.67
C MET A 85 6.46 18.54 0.68
N GLU A 86 7.75 18.85 0.68
CA GLU A 86 8.50 19.20 1.90
C GLU A 86 7.90 20.41 2.63
N ILE A 87 7.58 21.49 1.91
CA ILE A 87 6.91 22.66 2.49
C ILE A 87 5.54 22.26 3.05
N SER A 88 4.78 21.45 2.32
CA SER A 88 3.46 20.99 2.76
C SER A 88 3.53 20.15 4.04
N VAL A 89 4.52 19.26 4.15
CA VAL A 89 4.79 18.46 5.36
C VAL A 89 5.19 19.36 6.51
N GLU A 90 6.15 20.27 6.31
CA GLU A 90 6.62 21.18 7.36
C GLU A 90 5.50 22.02 7.95
N VAL A 91 4.65 22.61 7.10
CA VAL A 91 3.53 23.42 7.58
C VAL A 91 2.49 22.55 8.29
N CYS A 92 2.13 21.39 7.72
CA CYS A 92 1.14 20.50 8.31
C CYS A 92 1.61 20.00 9.69
N VAL A 93 2.86 19.55 9.81
CA VAL A 93 3.45 19.10 11.08
C VAL A 93 3.49 20.22 12.12
N LYS A 94 3.97 21.42 11.75
CA LYS A 94 3.99 22.58 12.66
C LYS A 94 2.61 22.87 13.23
N GLU A 95 1.57 22.78 12.41
CA GLU A 95 0.21 23.01 12.86
C GLU A 95 -0.33 21.87 13.73
N LEU A 96 -0.09 20.60 13.36
CA LEU A 96 -0.46 19.44 14.18
C LEU A 96 0.20 19.50 15.57
N THR A 97 1.48 19.87 15.64
CA THR A 97 2.20 20.04 16.92
C THR A 97 1.61 21.18 17.75
N LYS A 98 1.25 22.31 17.11
CA LYS A 98 0.56 23.41 17.81
C LYS A 98 -0.80 23.00 18.36
N GLN A 99 -1.55 22.15 17.64
CA GLN A 99 -2.83 21.62 18.13
C GLN A 99 -2.63 20.68 19.32
N ALA A 100 -1.68 19.75 19.23
CA ALA A 100 -1.37 18.83 20.31
C ALA A 100 -0.97 19.57 21.60
N ALA A 101 -0.11 20.59 21.49
CA ALA A 101 0.29 21.43 22.63
C ALA A 101 -0.88 22.22 23.27
N LYS A 102 -1.95 22.50 22.52
CA LYS A 102 -3.17 23.13 23.05
C LYS A 102 -4.12 22.14 23.71
N ALA A 103 -4.02 20.85 23.43
CA ALA A 103 -4.88 19.80 24.00
C ALA A 103 -4.37 19.29 25.36
N GLU A 104 -3.05 19.30 25.59
CA GLU A 104 -2.42 18.85 26.85
C GLU A 104 -2.82 19.58 28.16
N PRO A 105 -3.39 20.81 28.20
CA PRO A 105 -3.81 21.41 29.47
C PRO A 105 -5.05 20.78 30.14
N ALA A 106 -5.79 19.89 29.47
CA ALA A 106 -7.11 19.44 29.93
C ALA A 106 -7.13 18.10 30.71
N GLU A 107 -6.07 17.30 30.68
CA GLU A 107 -6.05 15.95 31.30
C GLU A 107 -5.61 15.92 32.78
N ALA A 108 -5.29 17.08 33.38
CA ALA A 108 -4.90 17.15 34.80
C ALA A 108 -6.07 16.94 35.79
N ASN A 109 -7.30 16.69 35.33
CA ASN A 109 -8.45 16.44 36.21
C ASN A 109 -9.09 15.10 35.85
N GLY A 110 -8.75 14.06 36.62
CA GLY A 110 -9.05 12.65 36.38
C GLY A 110 -10.53 12.29 36.20
N LYS A 111 -11.05 12.51 34.99
CA LYS A 111 -12.19 11.79 34.45
C LYS A 111 -11.76 11.15 33.15
N GLU A 112 -11.79 9.83 33.11
CA GLU A 112 -11.63 9.03 31.89
C GLU A 112 -12.62 9.58 30.84
N ALA A 113 -12.10 10.29 29.85
CA ALA A 113 -12.85 10.66 28.68
C ALA A 113 -12.96 9.40 27.80
N GLU A 114 -14.17 8.90 27.59
CA GLU A 114 -14.43 7.91 26.55
C GLU A 114 -13.80 8.38 25.22
N PRO A 115 -13.21 7.48 24.42
CA PRO A 115 -12.70 7.84 23.10
C PRO A 115 -13.88 8.28 22.25
N LYS A 116 -14.08 9.59 22.13
CA LYS A 116 -15.03 10.15 21.16
C LYS A 116 -14.66 9.59 19.80
N GLY A 117 -15.60 8.88 19.17
CA GLY A 117 -15.49 8.46 17.78
C GLY A 117 -15.18 9.66 16.86
N PRO A 118 -14.85 9.44 15.58
CA PRO A 118 -14.40 10.48 14.67
C PRO A 118 -15.56 11.46 14.38
N GLY A 119 -15.78 12.38 15.30
CA GLY A 119 -16.69 13.49 15.21
C GLY A 119 -15.98 14.63 14.50
N ARG A 120 -16.59 15.07 13.40
CA ARG A 120 -16.32 16.26 12.59
C ARG A 120 -15.81 17.50 13.39
N ASP A 121 -14.52 17.58 13.67
CA ASP A 121 -13.82 18.84 13.92
C ASP A 121 -13.62 19.56 12.58
N THR A 122 -14.68 20.24 12.11
CA THR A 122 -14.86 20.52 10.67
C THR A 122 -14.21 21.81 10.15
N ASP A 123 -13.78 22.74 11.00
CA ASP A 123 -13.13 23.98 10.52
C ASP A 123 -11.64 24.07 10.87
N ALA A 124 -11.21 23.59 12.05
CA ALA A 124 -9.79 23.62 12.43
C ALA A 124 -8.97 22.57 11.65
N GLY A 125 -9.52 21.36 11.46
CA GLY A 125 -8.83 20.28 10.74
C GLY A 125 -8.56 20.58 9.26
N VAL A 126 -9.34 21.48 8.64
CA VAL A 126 -9.19 21.85 7.22
C VAL A 126 -7.99 22.78 6.99
N ALA A 127 -7.68 23.65 7.95
CA ALA A 127 -6.61 24.64 7.79
C ALA A 127 -5.21 24.00 7.69
N HIS A 128 -4.97 22.90 8.41
CA HIS A 128 -3.65 22.27 8.52
C HIS A 128 -3.24 21.49 7.27
N PHE A 129 -4.22 21.11 6.44
CA PHE A 129 -3.99 20.43 5.17
C PHE A 129 -4.02 21.38 3.98
N LEU A 130 -4.20 22.68 4.17
CA LEU A 130 -4.33 23.66 3.08
C LEU A 130 -3.20 23.55 2.03
N HIS A 131 -1.95 23.42 2.48
CA HIS A 131 -0.80 23.29 1.58
C HIS A 131 -0.85 21.96 0.81
N VAL A 132 -1.15 20.86 1.51
CA VAL A 132 -1.26 19.53 0.90
C VAL A 132 -2.41 19.49 -0.11
N ASP A 133 -3.54 20.09 0.21
CA ASP A 133 -4.72 20.19 -0.64
C ASP A 133 -4.41 21.05 -1.88
N ALA A 134 -3.83 22.23 -1.70
CA ALA A 134 -3.39 23.07 -2.81
C ALA A 134 -2.36 22.36 -3.71
N PHE A 135 -1.40 21.63 -3.13
CA PHE A 135 -0.45 20.85 -3.91
C PHE A 135 -1.16 19.74 -4.71
N SER A 136 -2.08 19.02 -4.09
CA SER A 136 -2.89 17.99 -4.77
C SER A 136 -3.68 18.59 -5.94
N ASP A 137 -4.32 19.74 -5.74
CA ASP A 137 -5.09 20.46 -6.76
C ASP A 137 -4.21 20.92 -7.92
N LEU A 138 -2.99 21.40 -7.64
CA LEU A 138 -2.03 21.76 -8.68
C LEU A 138 -1.69 20.56 -9.55
N ILE A 139 -1.42 19.40 -8.95
CA ILE A 139 -1.10 18.18 -9.68
C ILE A 139 -2.28 17.75 -10.56
N VAL A 140 -3.50 17.76 -10.00
CA VAL A 140 -4.71 17.42 -10.76
C VAL A 140 -4.91 18.37 -11.94
N LEU A 141 -4.67 19.67 -11.74
CA LEU A 141 -4.74 20.65 -12.82
C LEU A 141 -3.68 20.39 -13.90
N LEU A 142 -2.43 20.12 -13.52
CA LEU A 142 -1.36 19.81 -14.46
C LEU A 142 -1.68 18.54 -15.28
N ILE A 143 -2.23 17.51 -14.65
CA ILE A 143 -2.69 16.28 -15.34
C ILE A 143 -3.80 16.63 -16.36
N LYS A 144 -4.81 17.42 -15.95
CA LYS A 144 -5.87 17.90 -16.86
C LYS A 144 -5.32 18.71 -18.04
N CYS A 145 -4.26 19.49 -17.84
CA CYS A 145 -3.62 20.25 -18.89
C CYS A 145 -2.85 19.36 -19.88
N CYS A 146 -2.23 18.28 -19.42
CA CYS A 146 -1.61 17.28 -20.30
C CYS A 146 -2.64 16.66 -21.26
N GLY A 147 -3.83 16.31 -20.77
CA GLY A 147 -4.89 15.71 -21.59
C GLY A 147 -5.55 16.67 -22.61
N ARG A 148 -5.55 17.99 -22.35
CA ARG A 148 -6.13 18.99 -23.26
C ARG A 148 -5.22 19.43 -24.40
N GLY A 149 -3.89 19.30 -24.25
CA GLY A 149 -2.91 19.79 -25.22
C GLY A 149 -2.75 18.96 -26.50
N GLN A 150 -3.34 17.76 -26.55
CA GLN A 150 -3.15 16.78 -27.62
C GLN A 150 -4.48 16.28 -28.21
N GLN A 151 -5.42 17.17 -28.53
CA GLN A 151 -6.46 16.78 -29.49
C GLN A 151 -5.79 16.54 -30.86
N PRO A 152 -5.86 15.33 -31.44
CA PRO A 152 -5.28 15.08 -32.75
C PRO A 152 -6.02 15.92 -33.79
N LYS A 153 -5.30 16.80 -34.49
CA LYS A 153 -5.81 17.54 -35.65
C LYS A 153 -6.08 16.62 -36.86
N THR A 154 -5.84 15.32 -36.75
CA THR A 154 -6.01 14.32 -37.82
C THR A 154 -6.49 13.00 -37.21
N GLY A 155 -7.70 12.57 -37.54
CA GLY A 155 -8.35 11.37 -37.00
C GLY A 155 -7.72 10.06 -37.47
N ALA A 156 -6.59 9.69 -36.89
CA ALA A 156 -5.97 8.38 -37.07
C ALA A 156 -5.61 7.78 -35.70
N GLU A 157 -6.63 7.39 -34.94
CA GLU A 157 -6.43 6.50 -33.79
C GLU A 157 -6.25 5.07 -34.32
N LYS A 158 -5.11 4.44 -34.01
CA LYS A 158 -4.90 3.02 -34.27
C LYS A 158 -5.59 2.22 -33.17
N GLU A 159 -6.47 1.29 -33.55
CA GLU A 159 -7.12 0.38 -32.61
C GLU A 159 -6.07 -0.33 -31.73
N GLY A 160 -6.23 -0.24 -30.40
CA GLY A 160 -5.43 -0.96 -29.41
C GLY A 160 -4.31 -0.17 -28.72
N GLN A 161 -4.08 1.11 -29.04
CA GLN A 161 -3.16 1.97 -28.28
C GLN A 161 -3.95 2.93 -27.37
N PRO A 162 -3.52 3.12 -26.10
CA PRO A 162 -4.15 4.12 -25.23
C PRO A 162 -4.01 5.50 -25.90
N PRO A 163 -5.07 6.33 -25.91
CA PRO A 163 -5.02 7.65 -26.51
C PRO A 163 -3.86 8.44 -25.92
N SER A 164 -3.14 9.20 -26.74
CA SER A 164 -1.89 9.87 -26.37
C SER A 164 -2.00 10.77 -25.13
N ASN A 165 -3.22 11.24 -24.85
CA ASN A 165 -3.60 11.99 -23.65
C ASN A 165 -3.39 11.18 -22.35
N ILE A 166 -3.84 9.91 -22.31
CA ILE A 166 -3.72 9.05 -21.13
C ILE A 166 -2.24 8.73 -20.84
N LEU A 167 -1.43 8.53 -21.88
CA LEU A 167 0.01 8.28 -21.72
C LEU A 167 0.72 9.46 -21.04
N ALA A 168 0.40 10.70 -21.43
CA ALA A 168 0.97 11.89 -20.81
C ALA A 168 0.50 12.07 -19.35
N GLU A 169 -0.79 11.81 -19.07
CA GLU A 169 -1.35 11.83 -17.72
C GLU A 169 -0.67 10.80 -16.82
N VAL A 170 -0.54 9.56 -17.29
CA VAL A 170 0.13 8.46 -16.58
C VAL A 170 1.60 8.78 -16.35
N ALA A 171 2.30 9.37 -17.32
CA ALA A 171 3.70 9.76 -17.18
C ALA A 171 3.89 10.84 -16.10
N LEU A 172 3.06 11.89 -16.11
CA LEU A 172 3.12 12.94 -15.11
C LEU A 172 2.75 12.40 -13.72
N LEU A 173 1.65 11.63 -13.62
CA LEU A 173 1.24 11.00 -12.37
C LEU A 173 2.36 10.12 -11.80
N THR A 174 2.92 9.22 -12.62
CA THR A 174 4.03 8.34 -12.25
C THR A 174 5.20 9.14 -11.67
N LYS A 175 5.56 10.24 -12.31
CA LYS A 175 6.66 11.11 -11.88
C LYS A 175 6.37 11.75 -10.52
N VAL A 176 5.20 12.35 -10.37
CA VAL A 176 4.77 13.00 -9.13
C VAL A 176 4.74 12.02 -7.97
N VAL A 177 4.09 10.86 -8.13
CA VAL A 177 4.00 9.87 -7.05
C VAL A 177 5.37 9.26 -6.73
N THR A 178 6.27 9.14 -7.72
CA THR A 178 7.65 8.68 -7.47
C THR A 178 8.42 9.70 -6.63
N VAL A 179 8.32 10.99 -6.96
CA VAL A 179 8.98 12.06 -6.20
C VAL A 179 8.43 12.15 -4.77
N VAL A 180 7.11 12.14 -4.61
CA VAL A 180 6.46 12.18 -3.28
C VAL A 180 6.79 10.92 -2.47
N SER A 181 6.85 9.75 -3.11
CA SER A 181 7.29 8.51 -2.45
C SER A 181 8.73 8.60 -1.96
N ARG A 182 9.61 9.24 -2.74
CA ARG A 182 11.00 9.47 -2.32
C ARG A 182 11.07 10.39 -1.10
N VAL A 183 10.36 11.52 -1.13
CA VAL A 183 10.28 12.45 0.02
C VAL A 183 9.75 11.72 1.26
N LEU A 184 8.70 10.91 1.12
CA LEU A 184 8.15 10.11 2.21
C LEU A 184 9.18 9.14 2.80
N VAL A 185 9.90 8.41 1.94
CA VAL A 185 10.94 7.45 2.38
C VAL A 185 12.08 8.19 3.09
N GLU A 186 12.53 9.32 2.56
CA GLU A 186 13.59 10.15 3.15
C GLU A 186 13.16 10.69 4.52
N ASP A 187 11.95 11.23 4.63
CA ASP A 187 11.38 11.76 5.87
C ASP A 187 11.16 10.66 6.93
N HIS A 188 10.62 9.51 6.53
CA HIS A 188 10.48 8.33 7.39
C HIS A 188 11.84 7.87 7.93
N ASN A 189 12.86 7.81 7.07
CA ASN A 189 14.19 7.35 7.48
C ASN A 189 14.91 8.39 8.34
N ALA A 190 14.71 9.69 8.10
CA ALA A 190 15.27 10.76 8.90
C ALA A 190 14.76 10.74 10.35
N HIS A 191 13.51 10.30 10.54
CA HIS A 191 12.88 10.20 11.85
C HIS A 191 13.04 8.83 12.53
N LEU A 192 13.77 7.90 11.91
CA LEU A 192 14.14 6.66 12.57
C LEU A 192 15.17 6.95 13.67
N THR A 193 14.70 7.08 14.90
CA THR A 193 15.58 6.99 16.07
C THR A 193 16.12 5.56 16.13
N ALA A 194 17.44 5.42 16.08
CA ALA A 194 18.06 4.13 16.38
C ALA A 194 17.52 3.64 17.71
N LEU A 195 17.30 2.32 17.84
CA LEU A 195 17.01 1.68 19.12
C LEU A 195 18.26 1.82 20.00
N VAL A 196 18.49 3.01 20.54
CA VAL A 196 19.59 3.30 21.45
C VAL A 196 19.29 2.51 22.72
N ALA A 197 20.28 1.78 23.23
CA ALA A 197 20.17 0.92 24.41
C ALA A 197 20.01 1.70 25.74
N GLU A 198 19.68 2.99 25.68
CA GLU A 198 19.46 3.82 26.86
C GLU A 198 17.96 3.92 27.14
N ASP A 199 17.58 3.54 28.36
CA ASP A 199 16.19 3.43 28.82
C ASP A 199 15.72 4.77 29.44
N PRO A 200 14.54 5.32 29.08
CA PRO A 200 13.65 4.88 28.01
C PRO A 200 14.07 5.46 26.65
N ALA A 201 14.33 4.56 25.69
CA ALA A 201 14.59 4.95 24.31
C ALA A 201 13.30 5.56 23.72
N PRO A 202 13.38 6.70 23.01
CA PRO A 202 12.22 7.24 22.31
C PRO A 202 11.68 6.19 21.33
N LEU A 203 10.35 6.09 21.23
CA LEU A 203 9.72 5.21 20.26
C LEU A 203 10.25 5.55 18.85
N PRO A 204 10.52 4.54 18.01
CA PRO A 204 10.99 4.80 16.66
C PRO A 204 9.94 5.60 15.89
N TRP A 205 10.38 6.56 15.08
CA TRP A 205 9.52 7.43 14.26
C TRP A 205 8.62 8.42 15.02
N GLN A 206 8.95 8.79 16.26
CA GLN A 206 8.16 9.79 17.03
C GLN A 206 7.94 11.14 16.31
N GLY A 207 8.88 11.59 15.48
CA GLY A 207 8.74 12.82 14.71
C GLY A 207 8.13 12.66 13.32
N PHE A 208 7.86 11.42 12.88
CA PHE A 208 7.29 11.16 11.57
C PHE A 208 5.77 11.30 11.59
N HIS A 209 5.23 12.10 10.67
CA HIS A 209 3.80 12.30 10.52
C HIS A 209 3.32 11.78 9.16
N GLN A 210 2.55 10.70 9.17
CA GLN A 210 2.00 10.07 7.95
C GLN A 210 0.85 10.85 7.30
N GLN A 211 0.18 11.75 8.05
CA GLN A 211 -1.05 12.45 7.63
C GLN A 211 -0.91 13.28 6.34
N PRO A 212 0.16 14.06 6.12
CA PRO A 212 0.32 14.85 4.90
C PRO A 212 0.42 13.95 3.65
N TYR A 213 1.16 12.85 3.75
CA TYR A 213 1.32 11.90 2.66
C TYR A 213 0.02 11.16 2.36
N PHE A 214 -0.69 10.70 3.41
CA PHE A 214 -2.01 10.10 3.26
C PHE A 214 -2.97 11.04 2.54
N ARG A 215 -3.06 12.28 3.02
CA ARG A 215 -3.96 13.30 2.47
C ARG A 215 -3.67 13.56 0.99
N PHE A 216 -2.39 13.71 0.64
CA PHE A 216 -1.96 13.88 -0.75
C PHE A 216 -2.42 12.71 -1.65
N PHE A 217 -2.08 11.46 -1.29
CA PHE A 217 -2.46 10.30 -2.10
C PHE A 217 -3.98 10.10 -2.16
N SER A 218 -4.69 10.33 -1.06
CA SER A 218 -6.15 10.25 -0.98
C SER A 218 -6.83 11.29 -1.89
N ASN A 219 -6.36 12.54 -1.85
CA ASN A 219 -6.87 13.60 -2.74
C ASN A 219 -6.68 13.24 -4.21
N LEU A 220 -5.50 12.73 -4.59
CA LEU A 220 -5.27 12.28 -5.96
C LEU A 220 -6.19 11.12 -6.37
N LEU A 221 -6.39 10.13 -5.49
CA LEU A 221 -7.33 9.03 -5.75
C LEU A 221 -8.76 9.55 -5.97
N ILE A 222 -9.22 10.49 -5.16
CA ILE A 222 -10.55 11.10 -5.28
C ILE A 222 -10.65 11.85 -6.61
N ALA A 223 -9.72 12.76 -6.87
CA ALA A 223 -9.78 13.64 -8.03
C ALA A 223 -9.68 12.86 -9.35
N LEU A 224 -8.78 11.89 -9.45
CA LEU A 224 -8.57 11.12 -10.68
C LEU A 224 -9.70 10.14 -10.99
N ASN A 225 -10.48 9.73 -9.98
CA ASN A 225 -11.72 8.98 -10.20
C ASN A 225 -12.89 9.87 -10.64
N GLN A 226 -12.91 11.15 -10.26
CA GLN A 226 -13.98 12.09 -10.64
C GLN A 226 -13.80 12.69 -12.05
N THR A 227 -12.60 12.63 -12.59
CA THR A 227 -12.29 13.18 -13.92
C THR A 227 -12.63 12.25 -15.09
N GLN A 228 -12.82 10.96 -14.81
CA GLN A 228 -13.26 9.96 -15.78
C GLN A 228 -14.80 9.93 -15.70
N GLY A 229 -15.51 9.92 -16.83
CA GLY A 229 -16.98 10.04 -16.89
C GLY A 229 -17.74 8.86 -16.29
N GLU A 230 -18.81 8.38 -16.94
CA GLU A 230 -19.52 7.15 -16.51
C GLU A 230 -18.65 5.88 -16.60
N ASP A 231 -17.47 5.96 -17.23
CA ASP A 231 -16.51 4.87 -17.32
C ASP A 231 -15.62 4.76 -16.09
N SER A 232 -15.32 3.52 -15.69
CA SER A 232 -14.37 3.19 -14.60
C SER A 232 -13.00 3.86 -14.81
N PRO A 233 -12.25 4.18 -13.74
CA PRO A 233 -10.93 4.81 -13.88
C PRO A 233 -10.00 3.96 -14.74
N SER A 234 -9.09 4.62 -15.49
CA SER A 234 -8.18 3.91 -16.39
C SER A 234 -7.30 2.92 -15.61
N ASN A 235 -7.19 1.70 -16.14
CA ASN A 235 -6.41 0.61 -15.54
C ASN A 235 -4.93 1.02 -15.35
N GLU A 236 -4.42 1.90 -16.22
CA GLU A 236 -3.08 2.46 -16.16
C GLU A 236 -2.88 3.34 -14.91
N ILE A 237 -3.83 4.24 -14.61
CA ILE A 237 -3.78 5.08 -13.40
C ILE A 237 -3.82 4.20 -12.14
N LEU A 238 -4.74 3.22 -12.09
CA LEU A 238 -4.82 2.27 -10.98
C LEU A 238 -3.52 1.46 -10.81
N THR A 239 -2.86 1.11 -11.92
CA THR A 239 -1.58 0.41 -11.91
C THR A 239 -0.47 1.28 -11.31
N VAL A 240 -0.44 2.59 -11.62
CA VAL A 240 0.52 3.54 -11.02
C VAL A 240 0.36 3.57 -9.50
N PHE A 241 -0.86 3.71 -8.99
CA PHE A 241 -1.13 3.67 -7.54
C PHE A 241 -0.79 2.33 -6.92
N THR A 242 -1.16 1.21 -7.55
CA THR A 242 -0.84 -0.13 -7.06
C THR A 242 0.67 -0.32 -6.92
N ASN A 243 1.45 0.08 -7.93
CA ASN A 243 2.91 -0.02 -7.87
C ASN A 243 3.50 0.88 -6.80
N THR A 244 2.98 2.11 -6.67
CA THR A 244 3.36 3.05 -5.62
C THR A 244 3.11 2.48 -4.23
N PHE A 245 1.88 2.02 -3.95
CA PHE A 245 1.54 1.44 -2.66
C PHE A 245 2.28 0.15 -2.40
N HIS A 246 2.55 -0.68 -3.42
CA HIS A 246 3.42 -1.82 -3.21
C HIS A 246 4.82 -1.38 -2.77
N VAL A 247 5.40 -0.35 -3.41
CA VAL A 247 6.70 0.24 -3.03
C VAL A 247 6.70 0.80 -1.60
N LEU A 248 5.58 1.38 -1.18
CA LEU A 248 5.41 1.98 0.14
C LEU A 248 4.90 0.99 1.21
N SER A 249 5.03 -0.33 0.97
CA SER A 249 4.53 -1.38 1.87
C SER A 249 5.03 -1.22 3.32
N PRO A 250 4.24 -1.59 4.34
CA PRO A 250 4.62 -1.45 5.75
C PRO A 250 5.91 -2.19 6.15
N ALA A 251 6.24 -3.28 5.45
CA ALA A 251 7.51 -4.00 5.64
C ALA A 251 8.75 -3.12 5.33
N ARG A 252 8.60 -2.06 4.52
CA ARG A 252 9.65 -1.09 4.21
C ARG A 252 9.51 0.21 4.99
N LEU A 253 8.27 0.61 5.26
CA LEU A 253 7.96 1.87 5.94
C LEU A 253 6.99 1.61 7.10
N PRO A 254 7.46 1.03 8.21
CA PRO A 254 6.59 0.69 9.34
C PRO A 254 5.85 1.90 9.92
N GLY A 255 6.47 3.09 9.94
CA GLY A 255 5.84 4.32 10.40
C GLY A 255 4.65 4.79 9.55
N PHE A 256 4.53 4.30 8.31
CA PHE A 256 3.45 4.61 7.37
C PHE A 256 2.33 3.55 7.36
N ALA A 257 2.38 2.53 8.23
CA ALA A 257 1.52 1.35 8.14
C ALA A 257 0.01 1.65 8.19
N PHE A 258 -0.43 2.60 9.03
CA PHE A 258 -1.84 2.94 9.16
C PHE A 258 -2.38 3.63 7.92
N SER A 259 -1.72 4.72 7.50
CA SER A 259 -2.08 5.45 6.29
C SER A 259 -1.99 4.56 5.05
N TRP A 260 -1.01 3.68 4.98
CA TRP A 260 -0.90 2.70 3.91
C TRP A 260 -2.11 1.75 3.86
N LEU A 261 -2.52 1.21 5.02
CA LEU A 261 -3.66 0.29 5.12
C LEU A 261 -4.96 1.01 4.70
N GLU A 262 -5.14 2.26 5.12
CA GLU A 262 -6.27 3.09 4.70
C GLU A 262 -6.26 3.35 3.18
N LEU A 263 -5.10 3.67 2.58
CA LEU A 263 -4.96 3.92 1.14
C LEU A 263 -5.29 2.68 0.29
N ILE A 264 -4.77 1.50 0.64
CA ILE A 264 -5.08 0.30 -0.14
C ILE A 264 -6.55 -0.11 -0.02
N SER A 265 -7.21 0.23 1.09
CA SER A 265 -8.65 -0.03 1.29
C SER A 265 -9.55 1.15 0.88
N HIS A 266 -8.99 2.20 0.29
CA HIS A 266 -9.71 3.44 0.03
C HIS A 266 -10.88 3.20 -0.94
N ARG A 267 -12.03 3.83 -0.68
CA ARG A 267 -13.28 3.63 -1.44
C ARG A 267 -13.19 3.95 -2.94
N MET A 268 -12.25 4.81 -3.33
CA MET A 268 -11.98 5.16 -4.74
C MET A 268 -10.87 4.30 -5.37
N PHE A 269 -10.28 3.37 -4.62
CA PHE A 269 -9.17 2.54 -5.08
C PHE A 269 -9.53 1.06 -5.06
N MET A 270 -9.88 0.49 -3.90
CA MET A 270 -10.12 -0.94 -3.76
C MET A 270 -11.28 -1.43 -4.66
N PRO A 271 -12.48 -0.82 -4.64
CA PRO A 271 -13.56 -1.24 -5.53
C PRO A 271 -13.20 -1.05 -7.01
N ALA A 272 -12.60 0.09 -7.35
CA ALA A 272 -12.19 0.39 -8.73
C ALA A 272 -11.23 -0.66 -9.28
N LEU A 273 -10.26 -1.10 -8.47
CA LEU A 273 -9.29 -2.13 -8.85
C LEU A 273 -9.94 -3.52 -8.95
N LEU A 274 -10.84 -3.87 -8.03
CA LEU A 274 -11.52 -5.18 -8.02
C LEU A 274 -12.61 -5.33 -9.08
N LEU A 275 -13.18 -4.22 -9.56
CA LEU A 275 -14.21 -4.16 -10.60
C LEU A 275 -13.65 -3.99 -12.02
N THR A 276 -12.31 -3.95 -12.17
CA THR A 276 -11.67 -3.94 -13.49
C THR A 276 -12.16 -5.09 -14.36
N LYS A 277 -12.33 -4.82 -15.67
CA LYS A 277 -12.78 -5.82 -16.64
C LYS A 277 -11.88 -7.05 -16.59
N GLN A 278 -12.48 -8.23 -16.76
CA GLN A 278 -11.77 -9.51 -16.76
C GLN A 278 -10.92 -9.79 -15.51
N GLN A 279 -11.18 -9.09 -14.38
CA GLN A 279 -10.46 -9.29 -13.12
C GLN A 279 -8.96 -8.95 -13.21
N GLU A 280 -8.55 -8.07 -14.14
CA GLU A 280 -7.14 -7.69 -14.37
C GLU A 280 -6.47 -7.05 -13.13
N GLY A 281 -7.24 -6.35 -12.32
CA GLY A 281 -6.78 -5.73 -11.07
C GLY A 281 -6.70 -6.69 -9.89
N TRP A 282 -7.22 -7.92 -9.99
CA TRP A 282 -7.20 -8.86 -8.87
C TRP A 282 -5.79 -9.29 -8.46
N PRO A 283 -4.88 -9.70 -9.38
CA PRO A 283 -3.50 -10.02 -8.99
C PRO A 283 -2.77 -8.82 -8.34
N GLN A 284 -3.09 -7.61 -8.79
CA GLN A 284 -2.54 -6.37 -8.26
C GLN A 284 -2.98 -6.14 -6.81
N PHE A 285 -4.29 -6.27 -6.53
CA PHE A 285 -4.81 -6.13 -5.17
C PHE A 285 -4.38 -7.28 -4.25
N GLN A 286 -4.34 -8.52 -4.77
CA GLN A 286 -3.83 -9.68 -4.05
C GLN A 286 -2.41 -9.46 -3.52
N ARG A 287 -1.53 -8.88 -4.33
CA ARG A 287 -0.15 -8.56 -3.92
C ARG A 287 -0.12 -7.56 -2.76
N LEU A 288 -0.99 -6.55 -2.77
CA LEU A 288 -1.10 -5.57 -1.69
C LEU A 288 -1.62 -6.24 -0.41
N LEU A 289 -2.70 -7.00 -0.50
CA LEU A 289 -3.28 -7.66 0.67
C LEU A 289 -2.31 -8.69 1.29
N VAL A 290 -1.58 -9.46 0.47
CA VAL A 290 -0.50 -10.32 0.96
C VAL A 290 0.61 -9.53 1.65
N SER A 291 0.97 -8.36 1.13
CA SER A 291 1.97 -7.49 1.77
C SER A 291 1.52 -7.01 3.15
N ALA A 292 0.22 -6.72 3.31
CA ALA A 292 -0.38 -6.38 4.60
C ALA A 292 -0.31 -7.57 5.58
N LEU A 293 -0.81 -8.74 5.15
CA LEU A 293 -0.86 -9.93 5.99
C LEU A 293 0.54 -10.40 6.43
N LYS A 294 1.53 -10.38 5.53
CA LYS A 294 2.93 -10.71 5.84
C LYS A 294 3.55 -9.74 6.85
N PHE A 295 3.18 -8.46 6.82
CA PHE A 295 3.70 -7.49 7.78
C PHE A 295 3.18 -7.77 9.20
N PHE A 296 1.94 -8.23 9.35
CA PHE A 296 1.37 -8.52 10.67
C PHE A 296 1.81 -9.85 11.25
N GLU A 297 2.15 -10.82 10.41
CA GLU A 297 2.41 -12.21 10.81
C GLU A 297 3.40 -12.35 12.00
N PRO A 298 4.56 -11.66 12.04
CA PRO A 298 5.50 -11.80 13.14
C PRO A 298 4.93 -11.35 14.49
N SER A 299 4.22 -10.22 14.51
CA SER A 299 3.59 -9.67 15.72
C SER A 299 2.41 -10.50 16.18
N LEU A 300 1.71 -11.18 15.26
CA LEU A 300 0.59 -12.07 15.56
C LEU A 300 1.04 -13.47 16.00
N ARG A 301 2.29 -13.85 15.76
CA ARG A 301 2.87 -15.11 16.27
C ARG A 301 3.12 -15.04 17.78
N GLN A 302 3.54 -13.87 18.27
CA GLN A 302 3.89 -13.64 19.68
C GLN A 302 2.68 -13.18 20.53
N MET A 303 1.47 -13.68 20.23
CA MET A 303 0.22 -13.23 20.88
C MET A 303 0.24 -13.27 22.43
N ASP A 304 1.06 -14.15 23.01
CA ASP A 304 1.20 -14.30 24.46
C ASP A 304 2.07 -13.20 25.11
N LEU A 305 2.87 -12.47 24.32
CA LEU A 305 3.71 -11.33 24.77
C LEU A 305 3.11 -10.00 24.27
N GLN A 306 2.05 -9.55 24.94
CA GLN A 306 1.50 -8.18 24.90
C GLN A 306 1.47 -7.50 23.51
N LEU A 307 0.41 -7.76 22.74
CA LEU A 307 0.05 -6.95 21.57
C LEU A 307 -0.10 -5.47 21.94
N THR A 308 0.72 -4.60 21.35
CA THR A 308 0.59 -3.14 21.48
C THR A 308 -0.76 -2.65 20.95
N ASP A 309 -1.25 -1.52 21.48
CA ASP A 309 -2.51 -0.92 21.00
C ASP A 309 -2.49 -0.58 19.51
N ALA A 310 -1.32 -0.20 18.99
CA ALA A 310 -1.10 0.00 17.57
C ALA A 310 -1.32 -1.29 16.76
N THR A 311 -0.73 -2.40 17.20
CA THR A 311 -0.91 -3.71 16.53
C THR A 311 -2.36 -4.17 16.60
N ARG A 312 -3.03 -3.97 17.74
CA ARG A 312 -4.47 -4.29 17.91
C ARG A 312 -5.33 -3.48 16.96
N SER A 313 -5.02 -2.20 16.78
CA SER A 313 -5.74 -1.29 15.88
C SER A 313 -5.55 -1.70 14.41
N LEU A 314 -4.33 -2.03 14.01
CA LEU A 314 -4.02 -2.54 12.67
C LEU A 314 -4.69 -3.89 12.39
N TYR A 315 -4.70 -4.81 13.36
CA TYR A 315 -5.44 -6.08 13.25
C TYR A 315 -6.93 -5.85 13.02
N ARG A 316 -7.55 -4.96 13.82
CA ARG A 316 -8.97 -4.59 13.66
C ARG A 316 -9.25 -3.97 12.28
N GLY A 317 -8.37 -3.09 11.81
CA GLY A 317 -8.45 -2.51 10.46
C GLY A 317 -8.40 -3.58 9.37
N THR A 318 -7.45 -4.51 9.48
CA THR A 318 -7.28 -5.62 8.53
C THR A 318 -8.49 -6.54 8.51
N LEU A 319 -9.04 -6.88 9.68
CA LEU A 319 -10.26 -7.67 9.78
C LEU A 319 -11.45 -6.97 9.12
N LYS A 320 -11.61 -5.65 9.31
CA LYS A 320 -12.66 -4.87 8.63
C LYS A 320 -12.51 -4.92 7.11
N ILE A 321 -11.29 -4.80 6.58
CA ILE A 321 -11.03 -4.92 5.15
C ILE A 321 -11.44 -6.30 4.64
N LEU A 322 -11.05 -7.38 5.34
CA LEU A 322 -11.45 -8.74 4.97
C LEU A 322 -12.96 -8.95 5.03
N LEU A 323 -13.67 -8.35 5.99
CA LEU A 323 -15.12 -8.42 6.08
C LEU A 323 -15.82 -7.68 4.93
N VAL A 324 -15.31 -6.51 4.53
CA VAL A 324 -15.80 -5.79 3.34
C VAL A 324 -15.57 -6.63 2.09
N LEU A 325 -14.38 -7.22 1.94
CA LEU A 325 -14.07 -8.11 0.82
C LEU A 325 -14.96 -9.36 0.81
N LEU A 326 -15.25 -9.95 1.97
CA LEU A 326 -16.15 -11.10 2.08
C LEU A 326 -17.58 -10.76 1.64
N HIS A 327 -18.05 -9.56 1.97
CA HIS A 327 -19.40 -9.13 1.60
C HIS A 327 -19.50 -8.70 0.12
N ASP A 328 -18.60 -7.82 -0.34
CA ASP A 328 -18.72 -7.18 -1.65
C ASP A 328 -18.01 -7.97 -2.78
N PHE A 329 -16.96 -8.71 -2.44
CA PHE A 329 -16.07 -9.40 -3.40
C PHE A 329 -15.69 -10.82 -2.95
N PRO A 330 -16.64 -11.70 -2.53
CA PRO A 330 -16.31 -13.02 -2.00
C PRO A 330 -15.58 -13.89 -3.03
N GLU A 331 -15.83 -13.72 -4.33
CA GLU A 331 -15.14 -14.48 -5.38
C GLU A 331 -13.63 -14.16 -5.45
N PHE A 332 -13.24 -12.95 -5.07
CA PHE A 332 -11.83 -12.58 -4.98
C PHE A 332 -11.14 -13.34 -3.84
N LEU A 333 -11.76 -13.34 -2.65
CA LEU A 333 -11.25 -14.08 -1.50
C LEU A 333 -11.19 -15.59 -1.78
N CYS A 334 -12.24 -16.16 -2.39
CA CYS A 334 -12.28 -17.60 -2.61
C CYS A 334 -11.27 -18.05 -3.66
N ASN A 335 -11.04 -17.27 -4.73
CA ASN A 335 -10.08 -17.63 -5.77
C ASN A 335 -8.60 -17.49 -5.31
N TYR A 336 -8.34 -16.62 -4.34
CA TYR A 336 -7.00 -16.39 -3.76
C TYR A 336 -6.80 -16.93 -2.35
N HIS A 337 -7.76 -17.71 -1.83
CA HIS A 337 -7.76 -18.22 -0.45
C HIS A 337 -6.43 -18.87 -0.06
N PHE A 338 -5.85 -19.67 -0.97
CA PHE A 338 -4.59 -20.36 -0.74
C PHE A 338 -3.47 -19.35 -0.47
N SER A 339 -3.28 -18.35 -1.32
CA SER A 339 -2.23 -17.33 -1.14
C SER A 339 -2.36 -16.53 0.16
N PHE A 340 -3.59 -16.30 0.63
CA PHE A 340 -3.80 -15.57 1.89
C PHE A 340 -3.59 -16.47 3.10
N CYS A 341 -4.11 -17.70 3.09
CA CYS A 341 -3.88 -18.66 4.17
C CYS A 341 -2.39 -19.04 4.31
N ASP A 342 -1.62 -18.98 3.23
CA ASP A 342 -0.19 -19.29 3.24
C ASP A 342 0.67 -18.26 3.98
N VAL A 343 0.14 -17.05 4.20
CA VAL A 343 0.85 -15.96 4.88
C VAL A 343 0.24 -15.57 6.23
N ILE A 344 -0.89 -16.16 6.60
CA ILE A 344 -1.55 -15.93 7.88
C ILE A 344 -1.12 -17.01 8.86
N HIS A 345 -0.59 -16.61 10.02
CA HIS A 345 -0.19 -17.55 11.05
C HIS A 345 -1.37 -18.45 11.49
N PRO A 346 -1.17 -19.76 11.73
CA PRO A 346 -2.27 -20.67 12.06
C PRO A 346 -3.09 -20.30 13.29
N THR A 347 -2.53 -19.55 14.25
CA THR A 347 -3.25 -19.08 15.45
C THR A 347 -4.24 -17.95 15.14
N CYS A 348 -4.11 -17.29 13.99
CA CYS A 348 -5.02 -16.23 13.55
C CYS A 348 -6.31 -16.83 12.97
N ILE A 349 -7.03 -17.60 13.80
CA ILE A 349 -8.20 -18.40 13.41
C ILE A 349 -9.27 -17.51 12.76
N GLN A 350 -9.57 -16.35 13.34
CA GLN A 350 -10.60 -15.46 12.80
C GLN A 350 -10.26 -14.94 11.39
N LEU A 351 -9.03 -14.51 11.15
CA LEU A 351 -8.61 -14.03 9.82
C LEU A 351 -8.72 -15.15 8.78
N ARG A 352 -8.27 -16.37 9.13
CA ARG A 352 -8.36 -17.54 8.26
C ARG A 352 -9.82 -17.90 7.98
N ASN A 353 -10.67 -17.91 9.00
CA ASN A 353 -12.09 -18.25 8.84
C ASN A 353 -12.79 -17.26 7.92
N VAL A 354 -12.57 -15.95 8.04
CA VAL A 354 -13.18 -14.97 7.12
C VAL A 354 -12.83 -15.28 5.66
N ILE A 355 -11.59 -15.67 5.37
CA ILE A 355 -11.16 -16.05 4.01
C ILE A 355 -11.78 -17.39 3.60
N LEU A 356 -11.70 -18.42 4.45
CA LEU A 356 -12.16 -19.77 4.15
C LEU A 356 -13.69 -19.92 4.15
N SER A 357 -14.42 -18.95 4.71
CA SER A 357 -15.88 -18.83 4.63
C SER A 357 -16.35 -18.13 3.36
N SER A 358 -15.45 -17.65 2.49
CA SER A 358 -15.82 -17.07 1.20
C SER A 358 -16.21 -18.14 0.19
N PHE A 359 -17.35 -17.96 -0.48
CA PHE A 359 -17.85 -18.82 -1.54
C PHE A 359 -18.56 -17.98 -2.62
N PRO A 360 -18.69 -18.48 -3.87
CA PRO A 360 -19.34 -17.72 -4.95
C PRO A 360 -20.77 -17.31 -4.60
N ARG A 361 -21.18 -16.07 -4.90
CA ARG A 361 -22.49 -15.51 -4.48
C ARG A 361 -23.72 -16.30 -4.97
N HIS A 362 -23.59 -17.00 -6.08
CA HIS A 362 -24.69 -17.78 -6.68
C HIS A 362 -24.81 -19.19 -6.08
N MET A 363 -23.84 -19.63 -5.29
CA MET A 363 -23.86 -20.93 -4.62
C MET A 363 -24.76 -20.87 -3.38
N ARG A 364 -25.58 -21.90 -3.18
CA ARG A 364 -26.40 -22.07 -1.98
C ARG A 364 -25.87 -23.25 -1.18
N LEU A 365 -25.29 -22.97 -0.02
CA LEU A 365 -24.78 -24.03 0.85
C LEU A 365 -25.96 -24.67 1.61
N PRO A 366 -26.05 -26.02 1.64
CA PRO A 366 -27.01 -26.69 2.52
C PRO A 366 -26.65 -26.42 3.99
N ASP A 367 -27.65 -26.36 4.86
CA ASP A 367 -27.41 -26.25 6.31
C ASP A 367 -26.70 -27.54 6.79
N PRO A 368 -25.49 -27.44 7.37
CA PRO A 368 -24.74 -28.59 7.88
C PRO A 368 -25.50 -29.40 8.94
N PHE A 369 -26.47 -28.79 9.63
CA PHE A 369 -27.28 -29.44 10.66
C PHE A 369 -28.57 -30.06 10.10
N THR A 370 -28.78 -30.05 8.78
CA THR A 370 -29.92 -30.72 8.14
C THR A 370 -29.85 -32.23 8.41
N PRO A 371 -30.86 -32.85 9.06
CA PRO A 371 -30.87 -34.28 9.31
C PRO A 371 -30.79 -35.07 8.01
N ASN A 372 -29.96 -36.12 7.98
CA ASN A 372 -29.74 -36.99 6.83
C ASN A 372 -29.23 -36.27 5.56
N LEU A 373 -28.50 -35.15 5.71
CA LEU A 373 -27.80 -34.51 4.59
C LEU A 373 -26.81 -35.49 3.93
N LYS A 374 -27.03 -35.78 2.65
CA LYS A 374 -26.17 -36.64 1.83
C LYS A 374 -25.21 -35.79 1.01
N VAL A 375 -24.03 -35.53 1.55
CA VAL A 375 -23.00 -34.69 0.91
C VAL A 375 -22.53 -35.27 -0.43
N ASP A 376 -22.50 -36.59 -0.55
CA ASP A 376 -22.14 -37.35 -1.75
C ASP A 376 -23.10 -37.15 -2.93
N LEU A 377 -24.31 -36.64 -2.69
CA LEU A 377 -25.31 -36.36 -3.73
C LEU A 377 -25.33 -34.90 -4.20
N LEU A 378 -24.51 -34.03 -3.59
CA LEU A 378 -24.48 -32.61 -3.96
C LEU A 378 -23.78 -32.45 -5.33
N PRO A 379 -24.41 -31.80 -6.33
CA PRO A 379 -23.78 -31.65 -7.65
C PRO A 379 -22.45 -30.88 -7.60
N GLU A 380 -22.27 -30.02 -6.60
CA GLU A 380 -21.07 -29.21 -6.41
C GLU A 380 -19.83 -30.02 -6.04
N ILE A 381 -19.96 -31.24 -5.47
CA ILE A 381 -18.78 -32.03 -5.05
C ILE A 381 -17.92 -32.52 -6.23
N MET A 382 -18.50 -32.54 -7.43
CA MET A 382 -17.79 -32.89 -8.67
C MET A 382 -17.13 -31.68 -9.34
N GLN A 383 -17.36 -30.47 -8.84
CA GLN A 383 -16.86 -29.23 -9.44
C GLN A 383 -15.59 -28.77 -8.71
N PRO A 384 -14.42 -28.77 -9.37
CA PRO A 384 -13.20 -28.31 -8.72
C PRO A 384 -13.27 -26.79 -8.45
N PRO A 385 -12.79 -26.32 -7.29
CA PRO A 385 -12.72 -24.89 -7.01
C PRO A 385 -11.70 -24.21 -7.93
N ARG A 386 -11.96 -22.95 -8.30
CA ARG A 386 -11.00 -22.14 -9.04
C ARG A 386 -9.92 -21.62 -8.08
N ILE A 387 -8.66 -21.96 -8.34
CA ILE A 387 -7.51 -21.50 -7.55
C ILE A 387 -6.61 -20.66 -8.44
N LEU A 388 -6.54 -19.34 -8.18
CA LEU A 388 -5.71 -18.40 -8.93
C LEU A 388 -4.31 -18.22 -8.33
N SER A 389 -4.07 -18.80 -7.16
CA SER A 389 -2.77 -18.77 -6.49
C SER A 389 -1.77 -19.64 -7.25
N LYS A 390 -0.56 -19.13 -7.52
CA LYS A 390 0.54 -19.90 -8.15
C LYS A 390 1.25 -20.82 -7.15
N PHE A 391 0.50 -21.67 -6.45
CA PHE A 391 1.04 -22.49 -5.34
C PHE A 391 2.10 -23.49 -5.80
N VAL A 392 2.03 -23.96 -7.06
CA VAL A 392 3.03 -24.86 -7.66
C VAL A 392 4.43 -24.24 -7.71
N ASP A 393 4.53 -22.90 -7.73
CA ASP A 393 5.82 -22.21 -7.68
C ASP A 393 6.58 -22.48 -6.37
N GLN A 394 5.88 -22.86 -5.29
CA GLN A 394 6.49 -23.26 -4.02
C GLN A 394 7.15 -24.65 -4.06
N LEU A 395 6.91 -25.43 -5.11
CA LEU A 395 7.53 -26.75 -5.38
C LEU A 395 8.64 -26.66 -6.43
N LYS A 396 9.15 -25.46 -6.69
CA LYS A 396 10.32 -25.26 -7.55
C LYS A 396 11.59 -25.27 -6.70
N PRO A 397 12.66 -25.96 -7.11
CA PRO A 397 13.96 -25.83 -6.47
C PRO A 397 14.37 -24.36 -6.47
N THR A 398 14.66 -23.79 -5.30
CA THR A 398 15.24 -22.45 -5.19
C THR A 398 16.69 -22.57 -4.78
N ALA A 399 17.57 -21.69 -5.28
CA ALA A 399 19.00 -21.72 -4.98
C ALA A 399 19.31 -21.63 -3.47
N ASN A 400 18.37 -21.07 -2.69
CA ASN A 400 18.54 -20.80 -1.27
C ASN A 400 17.92 -21.88 -0.35
N HIS A 401 17.29 -22.92 -0.91
CA HIS A 401 16.71 -24.04 -0.17
C HIS A 401 17.10 -25.35 -0.83
N GLN A 402 18.13 -26.00 -0.29
CA GLN A 402 18.45 -27.38 -0.60
C GLN A 402 18.64 -28.18 0.70
N PRO A 403 18.10 -29.41 0.78
CA PRO A 403 17.29 -30.09 -0.23
C PRO A 403 15.84 -29.53 -0.30
N ALA A 404 15.26 -29.47 -1.49
CA ALA A 404 13.88 -29.00 -1.70
C ALA A 404 13.07 -30.03 -2.49
N VAL A 405 11.75 -30.03 -2.26
CA VAL A 405 10.82 -30.86 -3.03
C VAL A 405 10.59 -30.23 -4.40
N ALA A 406 10.89 -31.00 -5.46
CA ALA A 406 10.61 -30.60 -6.82
C ALA A 406 9.32 -31.26 -7.32
N LYS A 407 8.47 -30.48 -8.01
CA LYS A 407 7.26 -31.00 -8.67
C LYS A 407 7.53 -32.26 -9.50
N ASP A 408 8.62 -32.29 -10.26
CA ASP A 408 8.92 -33.41 -11.16
C ASP A 408 9.22 -34.71 -10.39
N GLU A 409 9.82 -34.61 -9.20
CA GLU A 409 10.00 -35.77 -8.31
C GLU A 409 8.67 -36.27 -7.77
N VAL A 410 7.78 -35.35 -7.39
CA VAL A 410 6.41 -35.69 -6.96
C VAL A 410 5.67 -36.39 -8.09
N ASP A 411 5.73 -35.87 -9.31
CA ASP A 411 5.09 -36.46 -10.49
C ASP A 411 5.65 -37.84 -10.81
N LEU A 412 6.97 -38.02 -10.74
CA LEU A 412 7.62 -39.31 -10.94
C LEU A 412 7.13 -40.33 -9.91
N PHE A 413 7.08 -39.95 -8.63
CA PHE A 413 6.62 -40.83 -7.57
C PHE A 413 5.13 -41.17 -7.71
N LEU A 414 4.28 -40.19 -8.04
CA LEU A 414 2.85 -40.42 -8.27
C LEU A 414 2.59 -41.36 -9.44
N LYS A 415 3.44 -41.35 -10.48
CA LYS A 415 3.33 -42.24 -11.65
C LYS A 415 3.88 -43.64 -11.39
N THR A 416 5.04 -43.75 -10.75
CA THR A 416 5.80 -45.01 -10.67
C THR A 416 5.68 -45.71 -9.32
N ARG A 417 5.17 -45.01 -8.29
CA ARG A 417 5.19 -45.43 -6.88
C ARG A 417 6.60 -45.76 -6.35
N GLY A 418 7.65 -45.28 -7.02
CA GLY A 418 9.04 -45.54 -6.65
C GLY A 418 9.95 -44.34 -6.88
N PRO A 419 11.15 -44.34 -6.27
CA PRO A 419 11.63 -45.29 -5.27
C PRO A 419 11.00 -45.04 -3.88
N ALA A 420 10.77 -46.10 -3.10
CA ALA A 420 10.22 -45.98 -1.74
C ALA A 420 11.10 -45.13 -0.80
N ALA A 421 12.41 -45.08 -1.05
CA ALA A 421 13.37 -44.24 -0.33
C ALA A 421 13.02 -42.76 -0.39
N TRP A 422 12.43 -42.28 -1.49
CA TRP A 422 12.06 -40.87 -1.65
C TRP A 422 11.06 -40.41 -0.57
N LEU A 423 10.13 -41.27 -0.14
CA LEU A 423 9.22 -40.95 0.97
C LEU A 423 9.94 -40.78 2.31
N GLN A 424 11.04 -41.50 2.52
CA GLN A 424 11.87 -41.39 3.73
C GLN A 424 12.69 -40.10 3.73
N GLU A 425 13.11 -39.63 2.56
CA GLU A 425 13.85 -38.38 2.38
C GLU A 425 12.94 -37.14 2.43
N LEU A 426 11.66 -37.30 2.06
CA LEU A 426 10.72 -36.21 1.89
C LEU A 426 10.61 -35.24 3.09
N PRO A 427 10.52 -35.69 4.37
CA PRO A 427 10.47 -34.78 5.51
C PRO A 427 11.69 -33.85 5.61
N ALA A 428 12.88 -34.35 5.27
CA ALA A 428 14.11 -33.55 5.32
C ALA A 428 14.11 -32.45 4.25
N LYS A 429 13.45 -32.67 3.10
CA LYS A 429 13.29 -31.69 2.02
C LYS A 429 12.37 -30.52 2.37
N PHE A 430 11.68 -30.57 3.50
CA PHE A 430 10.85 -29.48 4.01
C PHE A 430 11.52 -28.70 5.15
N LEU A 431 12.72 -29.06 5.57
CA LEU A 431 13.40 -28.34 6.65
C LEU A 431 14.05 -27.05 6.12
N LEU A 432 13.87 -25.98 6.88
CA LEU A 432 14.52 -24.69 6.63
C LEU A 432 15.93 -24.67 7.24
N PRO A 433 16.91 -24.01 6.58
CA PRO A 433 18.17 -23.63 7.21
C PRO A 433 17.93 -22.79 8.48
N ALA A 434 18.78 -22.95 9.50
CA ALA A 434 18.57 -22.33 10.82
C ALA A 434 18.25 -20.82 10.79
N PRO A 435 18.94 -19.95 10.00
CA PRO A 435 18.61 -18.52 9.96
C PRO A 435 17.19 -18.25 9.45
N GLN A 436 16.75 -19.01 8.45
CA GLN A 436 15.42 -18.89 7.86
C GLN A 436 14.35 -19.47 8.79
N ALA A 437 14.67 -20.56 9.49
CA ALA A 437 13.80 -21.15 10.50
C ALA A 437 13.50 -20.18 11.64
N THR A 438 14.52 -19.45 12.12
CA THR A 438 14.34 -18.42 13.15
C THR A 438 13.44 -17.29 12.66
N ALA A 439 13.66 -16.77 11.44
CA ALA A 439 12.82 -15.72 10.87
C ALA A 439 11.36 -16.18 10.67
N ALA A 440 11.18 -17.40 10.15
CA ALA A 440 9.87 -18.00 9.93
C ALA A 440 9.19 -18.49 11.22
N GLY A 441 9.88 -18.53 12.36
CA GLY A 441 9.35 -19.06 13.62
C GLY A 441 9.00 -20.55 13.58
N THR A 442 9.49 -21.28 12.57
CA THR A 442 9.26 -22.71 12.37
C THR A 442 10.44 -23.31 11.63
N ARG A 443 10.74 -24.57 11.90
CA ARG A 443 11.78 -25.31 11.16
C ARG A 443 11.35 -25.80 9.79
N TYR A 444 10.08 -25.61 9.41
CA TYR A 444 9.50 -26.16 8.19
C TYR A 444 9.19 -25.09 7.15
N ASN A 445 9.41 -25.43 5.88
CA ASN A 445 8.90 -24.67 4.74
C ASN A 445 7.39 -24.94 4.59
N VAL A 446 6.60 -24.21 5.38
CA VAL A 446 5.13 -24.30 5.41
C VAL A 446 4.51 -24.04 4.03
N PRO A 447 4.94 -23.03 3.24
CA PRO A 447 4.46 -22.84 1.87
C PRO A 447 4.62 -24.06 0.96
N ALA A 448 5.80 -24.70 1.00
CA ALA A 448 6.04 -25.91 0.21
C ALA A 448 5.18 -27.09 0.70
N LEU A 449 4.98 -27.23 2.02
CA LEU A 449 4.08 -28.25 2.58
C LEU A 449 2.63 -28.05 2.13
N ASN A 450 2.11 -26.83 2.23
CA ASN A 450 0.77 -26.47 1.80
C ASN A 450 0.59 -26.76 0.30
N ALA A 451 1.59 -26.39 -0.51
CA ALA A 451 1.58 -26.63 -1.95
C ALA A 451 1.61 -28.12 -2.30
N LEU A 452 2.43 -28.92 -1.59
CA LEU A 452 2.49 -30.37 -1.79
C LEU A 452 1.12 -31.00 -1.52
N VAL A 453 0.50 -30.68 -0.38
CA VAL A 453 -0.80 -31.23 0.03
C VAL A 453 -1.86 -30.92 -1.02
N LEU A 454 -1.96 -29.66 -1.43
CA LEU A 454 -2.93 -29.26 -2.46
C LEU A 454 -2.65 -29.92 -3.81
N TYR A 455 -1.39 -29.96 -4.24
CA TYR A 455 -0.98 -30.54 -5.51
C TYR A 455 -1.30 -32.04 -5.59
N VAL A 456 -0.93 -32.81 -4.57
CA VAL A 456 -1.20 -34.25 -4.50
C VAL A 456 -2.71 -34.50 -4.44
N GLY A 457 -3.47 -33.69 -3.70
CA GLY A 457 -4.93 -33.78 -3.66
C GLY A 457 -5.58 -33.59 -5.02
N ILE A 458 -5.20 -32.53 -5.75
CA ILE A 458 -5.69 -32.28 -7.12
C ILE A 458 -5.32 -33.45 -8.04
N ALA A 459 -4.06 -33.89 -8.02
CA ALA A 459 -3.61 -35.01 -8.85
C ALA A 459 -4.38 -36.31 -8.55
N ALA A 460 -4.68 -36.59 -7.28
CA ALA A 460 -5.46 -37.76 -6.88
C ALA A 460 -6.90 -37.69 -7.38
N ILE A 461 -7.56 -36.52 -7.30
CA ILE A 461 -8.92 -36.32 -7.83
C ILE A 461 -8.93 -36.54 -9.34
N THR A 462 -7.96 -35.97 -10.07
CA THR A 462 -7.84 -36.17 -11.52
C THR A 462 -7.53 -37.61 -11.92
N GLN A 463 -6.90 -38.42 -11.04
CA GLN A 463 -6.70 -39.85 -11.29
C GLN A 463 -7.95 -40.70 -11.05
N LEU A 464 -8.89 -40.22 -10.22
CA LEU A 464 -10.13 -40.92 -9.89
C LEU A 464 -11.28 -40.61 -10.85
N GLN A 465 -11.25 -39.43 -11.50
CA GLN A 465 -12.14 -39.01 -12.58
C GLN A 465 -11.66 -39.55 -13.92
#